data_AF-A0AAD9NKU6-F1
#
_entry.id   AF-A0AAD9NKU6-F1
#
_cell.length_a   1.000
_cell.length_b   1.000
_cell.length_c   1.000
_cell.angle_alpha   90.00
_cell.angle_beta   90.00
_cell.angle_gamma   90.00
#
_symmetry.space_group_name_H-M   'P 1'
#
loop_
_entity.id
_entity.type
_entity.pdbx_description
1 polymer ?
#
loop_
_entity_poly.entity_id
_entity_poly.type
_entity_poly.pdbx_seq_one_letter_code
_entity_poly.pdbx_strand_id
1 'polypeptide(L)'
;MADEDQDAILLVEPEIAQQVSSFALDIGLSLAKVVYRSKKDYKDGKPTFTQGDTSVGRLRLARLSRLEPEALIRFIQDNVDRPEVNPNPTPVPATGAGTSIYRRQLEQALNIK
;
A
#
# COMPACT_ATOMS: atom_id res chain seq x y z
N MET A 1 13.54 -1.07 -20.13
CA MET A 1 12.55 0.01 -19.94
C MET A 1 11.45 -0.60 -19.10
N ALA A 2 11.44 -0.32 -17.79
CA ALA A 2 10.40 -0.86 -16.93
C ALA A 2 9.14 -0.02 -17.16
N ASP A 3 8.04 -0.71 -17.46
CA ASP A 3 6.72 -0.14 -17.70
C ASP A 3 6.38 0.92 -16.65
N GLU A 4 5.92 2.08 -17.12
CA GLU A 4 5.44 3.16 -16.26
C GLU A 4 4.41 2.61 -15.26
N ASP A 5 4.60 2.95 -13.99
CA ASP A 5 3.71 2.65 -12.87
C ASP A 5 2.24 2.77 -13.28
N GLN A 6 1.56 1.66 -13.58
CA GLN A 6 0.10 1.62 -13.77
C GLN A 6 -0.61 1.72 -12.41
N ASP A 7 -0.32 2.78 -11.67
CA ASP A 7 -1.09 3.14 -10.49
C ASP A 7 -2.44 3.70 -10.96
N ALA A 8 -3.54 3.02 -10.60
CA ALA A 8 -4.86 3.65 -10.70
C ALA A 8 -5.10 4.49 -9.44
N ILE A 9 -5.64 5.71 -9.60
CA ILE A 9 -6.05 6.56 -8.48
C ILE A 9 -7.54 6.32 -8.21
N LEU A 10 -7.84 5.94 -6.97
CA LEU A 10 -9.18 5.80 -6.43
C LEU A 10 -9.49 7.05 -5.61
N LEU A 11 -10.52 7.79 -6.02
CA LEU A 11 -11.05 8.90 -5.24
C LEU A 11 -12.05 8.35 -4.23
N VAL A 12 -11.84 8.66 -2.96
CA VAL A 12 -12.68 8.23 -1.85
C VAL A 12 -13.10 9.43 -1.01
N GLU A 13 -14.12 9.28 -0.16
CA GLU A 13 -14.43 10.33 0.80
C GLU A 13 -13.24 10.60 1.74
N PRO A 14 -12.98 11.85 2.16
CA PRO A 14 -11.85 12.19 3.01
C PRO A 14 -11.85 11.40 4.32
N GLU A 15 -13.03 11.17 4.89
CA GLU A 15 -13.23 10.42 6.12
C GLU A 15 -12.76 8.96 5.96
N ILE A 16 -13.06 8.34 4.82
CA ILE A 16 -12.59 6.99 4.49
C ILE A 16 -11.06 6.99 4.37
N ALA A 17 -10.47 7.95 3.65
CA ALA A 17 -9.01 8.00 3.49
C ALA A 17 -8.27 8.22 4.82
N GLN A 18 -8.87 8.93 5.77
CA GLN A 18 -8.31 9.13 7.11
C GLN A 18 -8.42 7.88 8.00
N GLN A 19 -9.40 7.01 7.76
CA GLN A 19 -9.58 5.76 8.51
C GLN A 19 -8.68 4.61 8.03
N VAL A 20 -8.07 4.72 6.84
CA VAL A 20 -7.17 3.69 6.31
C VAL A 20 -5.78 3.81 6.96
N SER A 21 -5.35 2.71 7.60
CA SER A 21 -4.12 2.65 8.38
C SER A 21 -2.84 2.81 7.53
N SER A 22 -2.80 2.22 6.33
CA SER A 22 -1.70 2.45 5.37
C SER A 22 -1.97 1.76 4.01
N PHE A 23 -2.12 0.43 4.01
CA PHE A 23 -2.32 -0.37 2.80
C PHE A 23 -3.01 -1.70 3.07
N ALA A 24 -3.49 -2.35 2.00
CA ALA A 24 -4.03 -3.71 1.97
C ALA A 24 -3.47 -4.50 0.79
N LEU A 25 -3.43 -5.83 0.93
CA LEU A 25 -2.81 -6.74 -0.02
C LEU A 25 -3.80 -7.78 -0.58
N ASP A 26 -3.76 -8.01 -1.88
CA ASP A 26 -4.29 -9.21 -2.51
C ASP A 26 -3.19 -9.90 -3.32
N ILE A 27 -2.73 -11.05 -2.83
CA ILE A 27 -1.59 -11.78 -3.38
C ILE A 27 -2.09 -13.05 -4.06
N GLY A 28 -2.16 -13.00 -5.40
CA GLY A 28 -2.46 -14.17 -6.23
C GLY A 28 -1.23 -15.08 -6.38
N LEU A 29 -1.29 -16.02 -7.33
CA LEU A 29 -0.12 -16.84 -7.69
C LEU A 29 0.79 -16.17 -8.72
N SER A 30 0.23 -15.30 -9.56
CA SER A 30 0.93 -14.69 -10.70
C SER A 30 1.11 -13.18 -10.56
N LEU A 31 0.32 -12.54 -9.70
CA LEU A 31 0.28 -11.10 -9.55
C LEU A 31 -0.11 -10.72 -8.12
N ALA A 32 0.46 -9.62 -7.61
CA ALA A 32 0.02 -8.98 -6.38
C ALA A 32 -0.70 -7.66 -6.71
N LYS A 33 -1.70 -7.31 -5.91
CA LYS A 33 -2.26 -5.96 -5.91
C LYS A 33 -2.10 -5.33 -4.54
N VAL A 34 -1.84 -4.03 -4.53
CA VAL A 34 -1.71 -3.23 -3.32
C VAL A 34 -2.64 -2.05 -3.45
N VAL A 35 -3.57 -1.91 -2.49
CA VAL A 35 -4.35 -0.67 -2.31
C VAL A 35 -3.70 0.10 -1.18
N TYR A 36 -3.25 1.33 -1.42
CA TYR A 36 -2.40 2.03 -0.46
C TYR A 36 -2.54 3.55 -0.49
N ARG A 37 -2.14 4.17 0.62
CA ARG A 37 -1.81 5.59 0.69
C ARG A 37 -0.40 5.79 0.18
N SER A 38 -0.21 6.61 -0.86
CA SER A 38 1.11 6.82 -1.45
C SER A 38 1.87 7.94 -0.76
N LYS A 39 3.19 7.78 -0.62
CA LYS A 39 4.10 8.87 -0.22
C LYS A 39 4.06 10.08 -1.17
N LYS A 40 3.58 9.89 -2.40
CA LYS A 40 3.36 10.95 -3.38
C LYS A 40 2.20 11.88 -2.98
N ASP A 41 1.17 11.32 -2.35
CA ASP A 41 -0.08 12.03 -1.99
C ASP A 41 -0.19 12.30 -0.49
N TYR A 42 0.56 11.58 0.34
CA TYR A 42 0.54 11.64 1.80
C TYR A 42 1.95 11.57 2.38
N LYS A 43 2.18 12.25 3.49
CA LYS A 43 3.40 12.12 4.27
C LYS A 43 3.07 12.19 5.75
N ASP A 44 3.49 11.17 6.49
CA ASP A 44 3.29 11.07 7.94
C ASP A 44 1.81 11.22 8.31
N GLY A 45 0.94 10.55 7.54
CA GLY A 45 -0.50 10.60 7.76
C GLY A 45 -1.21 11.82 7.21
N LYS A 46 -0.49 12.84 6.70
CA LYS A 46 -1.08 14.10 6.22
C LYS A 46 -1.07 14.18 4.70
N PRO A 47 -2.18 14.61 4.05
CA PRO A 47 -2.18 14.83 2.61
C PRO A 47 -1.19 15.95 2.23
N THR A 48 -0.42 15.75 1.15
CA THR A 48 0.54 16.73 0.64
C THR A 48 -0.04 17.63 -0.45
N PHE A 49 -1.26 17.33 -0.92
CA PHE A 49 -2.01 18.15 -1.87
C PHE A 49 -2.82 19.24 -1.16
N THR A 50 -2.94 20.41 -1.79
CA THR A 50 -3.57 21.60 -1.20
C THR A 50 -5.10 21.50 -1.10
N GLN A 51 -5.65 21.97 0.02
CA GLN A 51 -7.10 22.20 0.20
C GLN A 51 -7.61 23.14 -0.88
N GLY A 52 -8.39 22.60 -1.81
CA GLY A 52 -8.93 23.31 -2.98
C GLY A 52 -9.12 22.39 -4.17
N ASP A 53 -8.29 21.34 -4.28
CA ASP A 53 -8.28 20.45 -5.45
C ASP A 53 -9.15 19.21 -5.34
N THR A 54 -9.80 18.96 -4.19
CA THR A 54 -10.98 18.10 -4.03
C THR A 54 -11.22 17.85 -2.54
N SER A 55 -12.49 17.87 -2.11
CA SER A 55 -12.94 17.31 -0.84
C SER A 55 -12.92 15.77 -0.88
N VAL A 56 -11.89 15.15 -1.47
CA VAL A 56 -11.77 13.70 -1.66
C VAL A 56 -10.40 13.22 -1.21
N GLY A 57 -10.34 12.07 -0.55
CA GLY A 57 -9.12 11.33 -0.32
C GLY A 57 -8.68 10.55 -1.57
N ARG A 58 -7.39 10.19 -1.63
CA ARG A 58 -6.81 9.40 -2.72
C ARG A 58 -6.24 8.11 -2.17
N LEU A 59 -6.64 6.99 -2.76
CA LEU A 59 -5.93 5.71 -2.61
C LEU A 59 -5.35 5.33 -3.96
N ARG A 60 -4.22 4.63 -3.97
CA ARG A 60 -3.63 4.10 -5.18
C ARG A 60 -3.81 2.59 -5.22
N LEU A 61 -4.00 2.07 -6.43
CA LEU A 61 -4.00 0.64 -6.71
C LEU A 61 -2.81 0.35 -7.63
N ALA A 62 -1.84 -0.41 -7.11
CA ALA A 62 -0.74 -0.92 -7.90
C ALA A 62 -0.94 -2.41 -8.20
N ARG A 63 -0.45 -2.84 -9.36
CA ARG A 63 -0.40 -4.25 -9.77
C ARG A 63 1.02 -4.65 -10.10
N LEU A 64 1.52 -5.69 -9.44
CA LEU A 64 2.86 -6.21 -9.66
C LEU A 64 2.75 -7.55 -10.39
N SER A 65 3.21 -7.57 -11.63
CA SER A 65 3.28 -8.76 -12.48
C SER A 65 4.64 -9.42 -12.25
N ARG A 66 4.66 -10.69 -11.77
CA ARG A 66 5.82 -11.43 -11.22
C ARG A 66 5.96 -11.26 -9.71
N LEU A 67 5.49 -12.27 -8.98
CA LEU A 67 5.43 -12.29 -7.54
C LEU A 67 6.74 -12.80 -6.95
N GLU A 68 7.73 -11.91 -6.92
CA GLU A 68 8.88 -12.04 -6.03
C GLU A 68 8.57 -11.27 -4.74
N PRO A 69 8.60 -11.91 -3.56
CA PRO A 69 8.25 -11.25 -2.31
C PRO A 69 9.14 -10.02 -2.05
N GLU A 70 10.41 -10.07 -2.45
CA GLU A 70 11.35 -8.95 -2.34
C GLU A 70 10.92 -7.73 -3.17
N ALA A 71 10.38 -7.94 -4.37
CA ALA A 71 9.90 -6.85 -5.21
C ALA A 71 8.67 -6.18 -4.60
N LEU A 72 7.74 -6.98 -4.03
CA LEU A 72 6.58 -6.45 -3.31
C LEU A 72 7.00 -5.68 -2.05
N ILE A 73 7.94 -6.22 -1.26
CA ILE A 73 8.48 -5.56 -0.07
C ILE A 73 9.09 -4.21 -0.42
N ARG A 74 9.96 -4.17 -1.43
CA ARG A 74 10.59 -2.93 -1.90
C ARG A 74 9.55 -1.93 -2.37
N PHE A 75 8.59 -2.38 -3.17
CA PHE A 75 7.50 -1.52 -3.62
C PHE A 75 6.78 -0.85 -2.45
N ILE A 76 6.43 -1.62 -1.41
CA ILE A 76 5.75 -1.09 -0.21
C ILE A 76 6.67 -0.10 0.53
N GLN A 77 7.93 -0.46 0.77
CA GLN A 77 8.89 0.39 1.46
C GLN A 77 9.12 1.71 0.75
N ASP A 78 9.15 1.72 -0.58
CA ASP A 78 9.44 2.90 -1.38
C ASP A 78 8.20 3.80 -1.53
N ASN A 79 7.01 3.21 -1.75
CA ASN A 79 5.84 3.96 -2.21
C ASN A 79 4.75 4.20 -1.14
N VAL A 80 4.68 3.37 -0.10
CA VAL A 80 3.55 3.42 0.84
C VAL A 80 3.82 4.37 2.00
N ASP A 81 2.89 5.28 2.26
CA ASP A 81 2.89 6.14 3.44
C ASP A 81 2.52 5.32 4.67
N ARG A 82 3.36 5.35 5.69
CA ARG A 82 3.15 4.65 6.97
C ARG A 82 3.12 5.69 8.08
N PRO A 83 1.91 6.13 8.50
CA PRO A 83 1.76 7.20 9.49
C PRO A 83 2.37 6.85 10.86
N GLU A 84 2.60 5.56 11.14
CA GLU A 84 3.20 5.10 12.38
C GLU A 84 4.45 4.25 12.12
N VAL A 85 5.60 4.70 12.64
CA VAL A 85 6.72 3.81 12.94
C VAL A 85 6.40 3.12 14.27
N ASN A 86 5.54 2.11 14.22
CA ASN A 86 5.15 1.38 15.41
C ASN A 86 6.23 0.34 15.76
N PRO A 87 6.74 0.28 17.01
CA PRO A 87 7.62 -0.81 17.42
C PRO A 87 6.91 -2.17 17.38
N ASN A 88 5.58 -2.19 17.46
CA ASN A 88 4.77 -3.40 17.34
C ASN A 88 4.33 -3.62 15.88
N PRO A 89 4.17 -4.90 15.45
CA PRO A 89 3.69 -5.20 14.11
C PRO A 89 2.31 -4.58 13.82
N THR A 90 2.22 -3.86 12.70
CA THR A 90 0.98 -3.21 12.24
C THR A 90 0.03 -4.24 11.61
N PRO A 91 -1.25 -4.31 12.00
CA PRO A 91 -2.24 -5.16 11.31
C PRO A 91 -2.41 -4.72 9.85
N VAL A 92 -2.26 -5.66 8.91
CA VAL A 92 -2.48 -5.40 7.48
C VAL A 92 -3.52 -6.39 6.92
N PRO A 93 -4.65 -5.89 6.40
CA PRO A 93 -5.59 -6.74 5.67
C PRO A 93 -4.91 -7.37 4.45
N ALA A 94 -4.87 -8.69 4.40
CA ALA A 94 -4.27 -9.44 3.30
C ALA A 94 -5.14 -10.63 2.89
N THR A 95 -5.27 -10.87 1.58
CA THR A 95 -6.03 -11.98 0.99
C THR A 95 -5.28 -12.62 -0.18
N GLY A 96 -5.83 -13.71 -0.73
CA GLY A 96 -5.25 -14.44 -1.84
C GLY A 96 -4.26 -15.54 -1.42
N ALA A 97 -4.04 -16.51 -2.30
CA ALA A 97 -3.25 -17.72 -2.01
C ALA A 97 -1.77 -17.41 -1.67
N GLY A 98 -1.20 -16.36 -2.28
CA GLY A 98 0.18 -15.96 -2.03
C GLY A 98 0.42 -15.36 -0.64
N THR A 99 -0.64 -14.91 0.05
CA THR A 99 -0.51 -14.36 1.41
C THR A 99 0.04 -15.40 2.37
N SER A 100 -0.47 -16.65 2.32
CA SER A 100 0.06 -17.73 3.15
C SER A 100 1.49 -18.14 2.79
N ILE A 101 1.85 -18.03 1.50
CA ILE A 101 3.17 -18.42 0.99
C ILE A 101 4.26 -17.44 1.46
N TYR A 102 3.99 -16.14 1.37
CA TYR A 102 4.98 -15.09 1.66
C TYR A 102 4.83 -14.44 3.04
N ARG A 103 3.86 -14.92 3.84
CA ARG A 103 3.48 -14.33 5.14
C ARG A 103 4.68 -13.94 5.99
N ARG A 104 5.53 -14.92 6.31
CA ARG A 104 6.67 -14.72 7.22
C ARG A 104 7.66 -13.68 6.71
N GLN A 105 7.93 -13.68 5.40
CA GLN A 105 8.87 -12.72 4.79
C GLN A 105 8.30 -11.30 4.85
N LEU A 106 7.01 -11.13 4.53
CA LEU A 106 6.31 -9.84 4.59
C LEU A 106 6.23 -9.31 6.03
N GLU A 107 5.79 -10.14 6.98
CA GLU A 107 5.66 -9.78 8.40
C GLU A 107 7.01 -9.31 8.97
N GLN A 108 8.10 -10.02 8.68
CA GLN A 108 9.44 -9.66 9.14
C GLN A 108 9.98 -8.38 8.48
N ALA A 109 9.92 -8.29 7.16
CA ALA A 109 10.53 -7.18 6.43
C ALA A 109 9.76 -5.86 6.57
N LEU A 110 8.45 -5.93 6.79
CA LEU A 110 7.58 -4.77 6.89
C LEU A 110 7.13 -4.51 8.33
N ASN A 111 7.46 -5.35 9.30
CA ASN A 111 6.94 -5.28 10.67
C ASN A 111 5.39 -5.20 10.67
N ILE A 112 4.74 -6.20 10.07
CA ILE A 112 3.27 -6.30 9.95
C ILE A 112 2.75 -7.64 10.50
N LYS A 113 1.43 -7.79 10.68
CA LYS A 113 0.76 -9.02 11.12
C LYS A 113 -0.64 -9.18 10.53
#